data_AF-A0A0L7K4N4-F1
#
_entry.id   AF-A0A0L7K4N4-F1
#
_cell.length_a   1.000
_cell.length_b   1.000
_cell.length_c   1.000
_cell.angle_alpha   90.00
_cell.angle_beta   90.00
_cell.angle_gamma   90.00
#
_symmetry.space_group_name_H-M   'P 1'
#
loop_
_entity.id
_entity.type
_entity.pdbx_description
1 polymer ?
#
loop_
_entity_poly.entity_id
_entity_poly.type
_entity_poly.pdbx_seq_one_letter_code
_entity_poly.pdbx_strand_id
1 'polypeptide(L)'
;MHWIKQGDMDPVSDEFKERLKSKSKAAAWYVSNCRSKSKREQFVKELQKELKQFDLTVDVYGKCGPLQCSRAKEAECFDLIKEKYYFYLSFENSFSEDYVTEKLLNAVWNNAVPIVYGAANYSRFIADGAYLNARDMGAEDLAAKMNQLIQNPDEYAEYFRWKNHYSYHRKMDSVYTDEYCLFCSILNDKQKIIQLLAVLIILFYIFPTKKTNAPKEEFKIVIPNDSAVNLGDEYVADSDDKDDLKYILLWTSARNAPLAYIGEGQKGFVNRKCPYTNCFVTGNKNHLKDITKFDVIAFAGPDVIRMYEDKLPVKRSPHQNYAFASIESSDNYPVCSNRFDGYFNWTWTFKLDSDVRWGYMVIRDHNNNVVGPNKEMHWIKHGDMDPVSDEFKERLKSKSKAAAWYVSSCRSRSKREQFVKELQKELKQFNLTVDVYGKCGPLQCSRAKEAECFDLIKEKYYFYLSFENSYSEDYVTEKLLNAVWNNAVPIVYGAANYSRFIADGAYLNARDMGAEDLAAKMNQLIQNPDEYAEYFRWKNHYSYHRKMDSVYTDEYCLFCSILNDKQK
;
A
#
# COMPACT_ATOMS: atom_id res chain seq x y z
N MET A 1 -20.08 15.13 -20.35
CA MET A 1 -20.53 13.96 -21.10
C MET A 1 -22.03 14.13 -21.33
N HIS A 2 -22.52 13.95 -22.54
CA HIS A 2 -23.97 14.01 -22.82
C HIS A 2 -24.45 12.58 -23.05
N TRP A 3 -25.29 12.08 -22.13
CA TRP A 3 -25.95 10.81 -22.34
C TRP A 3 -27.01 10.94 -23.44
N ILE A 4 -27.20 9.88 -24.22
CA ILE A 4 -28.42 9.69 -25.00
C ILE A 4 -29.61 9.80 -24.04
N LYS A 5 -30.67 10.54 -24.41
CA LYS A 5 -31.86 10.63 -23.57
C LYS A 5 -32.51 9.26 -23.48
N GLN A 6 -33.07 8.89 -22.32
CA GLN A 6 -33.61 7.55 -22.10
C GLN A 6 -34.63 7.09 -23.17
N GLY A 7 -35.50 7.99 -23.63
CA GLY A 7 -36.47 7.71 -24.69
C GLY A 7 -35.86 7.40 -26.06
N ASP A 8 -34.65 7.88 -26.31
CA ASP A 8 -33.90 7.71 -27.56
C ASP A 8 -32.94 6.50 -27.52
N MET A 9 -32.76 5.87 -26.35
CA MET A 9 -31.95 4.65 -26.24
C MET A 9 -32.73 3.43 -26.74
N ASP A 10 -32.03 2.55 -27.46
CA ASP A 10 -32.57 1.25 -27.88
C ASP A 10 -33.22 0.47 -26.73
N PRO A 11 -34.37 -0.18 -26.97
CA PRO A 11 -35.07 -0.95 -25.97
C PRO A 11 -34.23 -2.14 -25.48
N VAL A 12 -34.48 -2.55 -24.25
CA VAL A 12 -33.84 -3.72 -23.65
C VAL A 12 -34.28 -5.00 -24.36
N SER A 13 -33.32 -5.85 -24.73
CA SER A 13 -33.58 -7.13 -25.42
C SER A 13 -34.52 -8.04 -24.63
N ASP A 14 -35.36 -8.81 -25.32
CA ASP A 14 -36.28 -9.78 -24.69
C ASP A 14 -35.55 -10.82 -23.84
N GLU A 15 -34.34 -11.25 -24.26
CA GLU A 15 -33.51 -12.16 -23.47
C GLU A 15 -33.14 -11.56 -22.10
N PHE A 16 -32.78 -10.27 -22.06
CA PHE A 16 -32.48 -9.59 -20.81
C PHE A 16 -33.74 -9.39 -19.97
N LYS A 17 -34.88 -9.05 -20.58
CA LYS A 17 -36.18 -8.97 -19.88
C LYS A 17 -36.54 -10.31 -19.23
N GLU A 18 -36.28 -11.44 -19.89
CA GLU A 18 -36.49 -12.77 -19.33
C GLU A 18 -35.62 -13.00 -18.09
N ARG A 19 -34.35 -12.58 -18.13
CA ARG A 19 -33.46 -12.66 -16.96
C ARG A 19 -33.95 -11.81 -15.78
N LEU A 20 -34.67 -10.71 -16.01
CA LEU A 20 -35.22 -9.89 -14.93
C LEU A 20 -36.39 -10.58 -14.20
N LYS A 21 -37.08 -11.53 -14.83
CA LYS A 21 -38.21 -12.26 -14.22
C LYS A 21 -37.81 -13.12 -13.02
N SER A 22 -36.53 -13.48 -12.88
CA SER A 22 -36.04 -14.26 -11.74
C SER A 22 -35.95 -13.45 -10.44
N LYS A 23 -36.12 -12.12 -10.51
CA LYS A 23 -36.02 -11.22 -9.37
C LYS A 23 -37.24 -11.34 -8.47
N SER A 24 -36.99 -11.47 -7.18
CA SER A 24 -38.02 -11.75 -6.17
C SER A 24 -37.83 -10.98 -4.86
N LYS A 25 -36.72 -10.24 -4.71
CA LYS A 25 -36.38 -9.49 -3.50
C LYS A 25 -36.26 -8.02 -3.81
N ALA A 26 -36.81 -7.16 -2.94
CA ALA A 26 -36.88 -5.73 -3.22
C ALA A 26 -35.49 -5.08 -3.29
N ALA A 27 -34.74 -5.02 -2.19
CA ALA A 27 -33.43 -4.37 -2.19
C ALA A 27 -32.37 -5.09 -1.36
N ALA A 28 -31.12 -5.06 -1.82
CA ALA A 28 -29.96 -5.48 -1.05
C ALA A 28 -29.12 -4.28 -0.62
N TRP A 29 -28.59 -4.33 0.61
CA TRP A 29 -27.65 -3.33 1.10
C TRP A 29 -26.44 -3.96 1.79
N TYR A 30 -25.26 -3.83 1.17
CA TYR A 30 -24.02 -4.38 1.70
C TYR A 30 -23.27 -3.29 2.46
N VAL A 31 -23.20 -3.42 3.78
CA VAL A 31 -22.75 -2.35 4.65
C VAL A 31 -22.01 -2.87 5.88
N SER A 32 -20.82 -2.29 6.10
CA SER A 32 -19.96 -2.60 7.25
C SER A 32 -19.64 -1.38 8.13
N ASN A 33 -19.89 -0.16 7.63
CA ASN A 33 -19.85 1.07 8.42
C ASN A 33 -21.26 1.46 8.85
N CYS A 34 -21.56 1.23 10.14
CA CYS A 34 -22.89 1.40 10.74
C CYS A 34 -23.10 2.77 11.40
N ARG A 35 -22.12 3.67 11.27
CA ARG A 35 -22.16 5.04 11.80
C ARG A 35 -21.57 5.97 10.76
N SER A 36 -22.35 6.29 9.74
CA SER A 36 -21.90 7.14 8.65
C SER A 36 -22.10 8.62 8.96
N LYS A 37 -21.37 9.49 8.25
CA LYS A 37 -21.60 10.94 8.32
C LYS A 37 -22.88 11.33 7.56
N SER A 38 -23.21 10.60 6.50
CA SER A 38 -24.44 10.81 5.71
C SER A 38 -25.72 10.39 6.43
N LYS A 39 -25.60 9.68 7.58
CA LYS A 39 -26.74 9.11 8.31
C LYS A 39 -27.58 8.16 7.44
N ARG A 40 -26.97 7.52 6.43
CA ARG A 40 -27.65 6.62 5.50
C ARG A 40 -28.42 5.47 6.20
N GLU A 41 -27.94 5.03 7.34
CA GLU A 41 -28.53 4.05 8.24
C GLU A 41 -29.81 4.52 8.93
N GLN A 42 -29.98 5.82 9.14
CA GLN A 42 -31.25 6.39 9.60
C GLN A 42 -32.26 6.39 8.44
N PHE A 43 -31.82 6.83 7.25
CA PHE A 43 -32.65 6.79 6.05
C PHE A 43 -33.10 5.36 5.70
N VAL A 44 -32.20 4.35 5.77
CA VAL A 44 -32.58 2.95 5.51
C VAL A 44 -33.59 2.45 6.54
N LYS A 45 -33.50 2.86 7.81
CA LYS A 45 -34.52 2.49 8.81
C LYS A 45 -35.89 3.08 8.48
N GLU A 46 -35.93 4.32 8.02
CA GLU A 46 -37.15 4.98 7.55
C GLU A 46 -37.69 4.27 6.30
N LEU A 47 -36.84 4.03 5.30
CA LEU A 47 -37.20 3.29 4.09
C LEU A 47 -37.74 1.88 4.41
N GLN A 48 -37.11 1.15 5.33
CA GLN A 48 -37.60 -0.16 5.77
C GLN A 48 -38.95 -0.08 6.51
N LYS A 49 -39.28 1.04 7.13
CA LYS A 49 -40.61 1.27 7.73
C LYS A 49 -41.64 1.47 6.63
N GLU A 50 -41.34 2.33 5.65
CA GLU A 50 -42.25 2.62 4.54
C GLU A 50 -42.45 1.43 3.60
N LEU A 51 -41.42 0.61 3.35
CA LEU A 51 -41.52 -0.60 2.52
C LEU A 51 -42.43 -1.68 3.11
N LYS A 52 -42.63 -1.72 4.43
CA LYS A 52 -43.48 -2.73 5.09
C LYS A 52 -44.94 -2.67 4.64
N GLN A 53 -45.45 -1.50 4.27
CA GLN A 53 -46.83 -1.37 3.79
C GLN A 53 -47.06 -2.07 2.43
N PHE A 54 -45.97 -2.36 1.71
CA PHE A 54 -45.98 -3.07 0.43
C PHE A 54 -45.47 -4.52 0.56
N ASP A 55 -45.26 -5.02 1.79
CA ASP A 55 -44.62 -6.32 2.07
C ASP A 55 -43.21 -6.46 1.45
N LEU A 56 -42.46 -5.36 1.40
CA LEU A 56 -41.10 -5.32 0.85
C LEU A 56 -40.06 -5.11 1.97
N THR A 57 -38.86 -5.65 1.76
CA THR A 57 -37.74 -5.51 2.71
C THR A 57 -36.44 -5.10 2.04
N VAL A 58 -35.59 -4.42 2.82
CA VAL A 58 -34.17 -4.28 2.51
C VAL A 58 -33.40 -5.36 3.25
N ASP A 59 -32.76 -6.25 2.50
CA ASP A 59 -31.87 -7.28 3.04
C ASP A 59 -30.50 -6.65 3.30
N VAL A 60 -30.13 -6.53 4.58
CA VAL A 60 -28.91 -5.84 5.02
C VAL A 60 -27.81 -6.85 5.31
N TYR A 61 -26.78 -6.82 4.47
CA TYR A 61 -25.60 -7.69 4.53
C TYR A 61 -24.41 -6.99 5.19
N GLY A 62 -23.63 -7.73 5.98
CA GLY A 62 -22.40 -7.26 6.60
C GLY A 62 -22.57 -6.92 8.07
N LYS A 63 -21.66 -6.13 8.64
CA LYS A 63 -21.62 -5.88 10.11
C LYS A 63 -22.84 -5.12 10.63
N CYS A 64 -23.59 -4.46 9.75
CA CYS A 64 -24.71 -3.59 10.14
C CYS A 64 -26.08 -4.25 9.98
N GLY A 65 -26.11 -5.52 9.57
CA GLY A 65 -27.34 -6.26 9.36
C GLY A 65 -27.21 -7.73 9.76
N PRO A 66 -28.34 -8.47 9.76
CA PRO A 66 -28.37 -9.86 10.19
C PRO A 66 -27.77 -10.81 9.15
N LEU A 67 -27.73 -10.42 7.87
CA LEU A 67 -27.20 -11.23 6.80
C LEU A 67 -25.69 -11.04 6.68
N GLN A 68 -24.98 -12.12 6.36
CA GLN A 68 -23.53 -12.09 6.20
C GLN A 68 -23.15 -12.51 4.80
N CYS A 69 -22.27 -11.74 4.18
CA CYS A 69 -21.55 -12.15 3.00
C CYS A 69 -20.06 -12.16 3.36
N SER A 70 -19.47 -13.34 3.48
CA SER A 70 -18.04 -13.44 3.71
C SER A 70 -17.30 -13.09 2.42
N ARG A 71 -16.09 -12.53 2.52
CA ARG A 71 -15.25 -12.24 1.34
C ARG A 71 -14.94 -13.49 0.50
N ALA A 72 -14.98 -14.69 1.10
CA ALA A 72 -14.79 -15.93 0.37
C ALA A 72 -16.00 -16.32 -0.50
N LYS A 73 -17.17 -15.74 -0.24
CA LYS A 73 -18.44 -15.97 -0.94
C LYS A 73 -18.91 -14.75 -1.72
N GLU A 74 -18.01 -13.79 -1.95
CA GLU A 74 -18.36 -12.51 -2.56
C GLU A 74 -18.99 -12.67 -3.96
N ALA A 75 -18.48 -13.60 -4.77
CA ALA A 75 -19.07 -13.96 -6.06
C ALA A 75 -20.51 -14.48 -5.91
N GLU A 76 -20.74 -15.46 -5.02
CA GLU A 76 -22.08 -16.01 -4.74
C GLU A 76 -23.06 -14.91 -4.28
N CYS A 77 -22.59 -13.96 -3.49
CA CYS A 77 -23.39 -12.84 -3.00
C CYS A 77 -23.76 -11.84 -4.12
N PHE A 78 -22.84 -11.58 -5.04
CA PHE A 78 -23.09 -10.73 -6.20
C PHE A 78 -24.00 -11.42 -7.22
N ASP A 79 -23.84 -12.72 -7.44
CA ASP A 79 -24.78 -13.52 -8.23
C ASP A 79 -26.19 -13.47 -7.64
N LEU A 80 -26.31 -13.50 -6.31
CA LEU A 80 -27.59 -13.33 -5.63
C LEU A 80 -28.21 -11.94 -5.91
N ILE A 81 -27.41 -10.86 -5.91
CA ILE A 81 -27.88 -9.51 -6.30
C ILE A 81 -28.39 -9.55 -7.74
N LYS A 82 -27.59 -10.11 -8.65
CA LYS A 82 -27.88 -10.22 -10.08
C LYS A 82 -29.18 -10.93 -10.36
N GLU A 83 -29.40 -12.07 -9.72
CA GLU A 83 -30.53 -12.94 -10.00
C GLU A 83 -31.80 -12.56 -9.24
N LYS A 84 -31.68 -12.13 -7.97
CA LYS A 84 -32.82 -12.06 -7.06
C LYS A 84 -33.27 -10.65 -6.69
N TYR A 85 -32.40 -9.65 -6.72
CA TYR A 85 -32.75 -8.31 -6.23
C TYR A 85 -33.14 -7.36 -7.35
N TYR A 86 -34.24 -6.61 -7.17
CA TYR A 86 -34.62 -5.49 -8.03
C TYR A 86 -33.68 -4.31 -7.83
N PHE A 87 -33.40 -3.96 -6.58
CA PHE A 87 -32.64 -2.76 -6.24
C PHE A 87 -31.38 -3.08 -5.45
N TYR A 88 -30.37 -2.23 -5.60
CA TYR A 88 -29.19 -2.23 -4.74
C TYR A 88 -28.98 -0.84 -4.15
N LEU A 89 -28.81 -0.76 -2.83
CA LEU A 89 -28.59 0.51 -2.15
C LEU A 89 -27.13 0.95 -2.27
N SER A 90 -26.86 1.84 -3.23
CA SER A 90 -25.56 2.45 -3.52
C SER A 90 -25.28 3.67 -2.63
N PHE A 91 -25.49 3.55 -1.31
CA PHE A 91 -25.50 4.67 -0.38
C PHE A 91 -24.10 5.04 0.11
N GLU A 92 -23.71 6.31 -0.02
CA GLU A 92 -22.38 6.78 0.34
C GLU A 92 -22.21 7.12 1.81
N ASN A 93 -20.98 7.01 2.32
CA ASN A 93 -20.67 7.20 3.74
C ASN A 93 -20.75 8.67 4.21
N SER A 94 -20.72 9.61 3.27
CA SER A 94 -20.72 11.05 3.51
C SER A 94 -21.30 11.79 2.31
N PHE A 95 -21.82 12.98 2.55
CA PHE A 95 -22.21 13.91 1.50
C PHE A 95 -21.01 14.73 1.06
N SER A 96 -20.53 14.46 -0.14
CA SER A 96 -19.51 15.26 -0.82
C SER A 96 -19.87 15.33 -2.30
N GLU A 97 -19.59 16.47 -2.91
CA GLU A 97 -19.66 16.64 -4.35
C GLU A 97 -18.74 15.60 -5.03
N ASP A 98 -19.22 15.01 -6.13
CA ASP A 98 -18.55 13.98 -6.93
C ASP A 98 -18.07 12.71 -6.21
N TYR A 99 -18.46 12.50 -4.94
CA TYR A 99 -18.13 11.29 -4.20
C TYR A 99 -19.05 10.12 -4.61
N VAL A 100 -18.64 9.41 -5.65
CA VAL A 100 -19.27 8.17 -6.15
C VAL A 100 -18.25 7.05 -6.12
N THR A 101 -18.58 5.95 -5.45
CA THR A 101 -17.64 4.84 -5.19
C THR A 101 -18.06 3.54 -5.89
N GLU A 102 -17.38 2.44 -5.56
CA GLU A 102 -17.69 1.09 -6.06
C GLU A 102 -19.15 0.66 -5.80
N LYS A 103 -19.84 1.31 -4.85
CA LYS A 103 -21.22 1.00 -4.50
C LYS A 103 -22.19 1.23 -5.66
N LEU A 104 -21.94 2.22 -6.53
CA LEU A 104 -22.72 2.39 -7.75
C LEU A 104 -22.46 1.21 -8.70
N LEU A 105 -21.19 0.85 -8.88
CA LEU A 105 -20.76 -0.22 -9.78
C LEU A 105 -21.30 -1.60 -9.36
N ASN A 106 -21.42 -1.86 -8.05
CA ASN A 106 -22.02 -3.09 -7.52
C ASN A 106 -23.47 -3.30 -8.00
N ALA A 107 -24.24 -2.23 -8.23
CA ALA A 107 -25.59 -2.34 -8.80
C ALA A 107 -25.52 -2.57 -10.32
N VAL A 108 -24.75 -1.73 -11.00
CA VAL A 108 -24.58 -1.67 -12.45
C VAL A 108 -24.09 -3.01 -13.03
N TRP A 109 -23.10 -3.62 -12.40
CA TRP A 109 -22.54 -4.92 -12.81
C TRP A 109 -23.44 -6.10 -12.48
N ASN A 110 -24.33 -5.98 -11.48
CA ASN A 110 -25.18 -7.06 -11.00
C ASN A 110 -26.66 -6.82 -11.31
N ASN A 111 -26.98 -6.30 -12.50
CA ASN A 111 -28.35 -6.21 -13.04
C ASN A 111 -29.42 -5.70 -12.06
N ALA A 112 -29.05 -4.82 -11.12
CA ALA A 112 -29.97 -4.23 -10.15
C ALA A 112 -30.01 -2.73 -10.39
N VAL A 113 -31.18 -2.11 -10.21
CA VAL A 113 -31.30 -0.66 -10.34
C VAL A 113 -30.61 -0.01 -9.13
N PRO A 114 -29.59 0.85 -9.33
CA PRO A 114 -28.96 1.56 -8.23
C PRO A 114 -29.94 2.55 -7.60
N ILE A 115 -30.09 2.44 -6.29
CA ILE A 115 -30.67 3.49 -5.47
C ILE A 115 -29.52 4.24 -4.82
N VAL A 116 -29.32 5.49 -5.22
CA VAL A 116 -28.19 6.31 -4.77
C VAL A 116 -28.60 7.22 -3.63
N TYR A 117 -27.67 7.46 -2.71
CA TYR A 117 -27.84 8.41 -1.61
C TYR A 117 -26.50 9.07 -1.31
N GLY A 118 -26.33 10.28 -1.83
CA GLY A 118 -25.08 11.04 -1.80
C GLY A 118 -25.30 12.49 -2.21
N ALA A 119 -24.21 13.25 -2.37
CA ALA A 119 -24.26 14.64 -2.83
C ALA A 119 -23.61 14.85 -4.20
N ALA A 120 -23.28 13.77 -4.90
CA ALA A 120 -22.77 13.82 -6.26
C ALA A 120 -23.89 14.17 -7.26
N ASN A 121 -23.51 14.81 -8.35
CA ASN A 121 -24.37 14.92 -9.52
C ASN A 121 -24.30 13.60 -10.31
N TYR A 122 -25.20 12.66 -10.01
CA TYR A 122 -25.18 11.30 -10.58
C TYR A 122 -25.35 11.25 -12.10
N SER A 123 -25.96 12.27 -12.72
CA SER A 123 -26.00 12.45 -14.17
C SER A 123 -24.60 12.61 -14.81
N ARG A 124 -23.52 12.77 -14.03
CA ARG A 124 -22.14 12.70 -14.55
C ARG A 124 -21.60 11.27 -14.66
N PHE A 125 -22.21 10.31 -13.96
CA PHE A 125 -21.67 8.96 -13.74
C PHE A 125 -22.54 7.86 -14.34
N ILE A 126 -23.84 8.10 -14.46
CA ILE A 126 -24.80 7.17 -15.04
C ILE A 126 -25.91 7.94 -15.74
N ALA A 127 -26.43 7.37 -16.82
CA ALA A 127 -27.48 8.01 -17.61
C ALA A 127 -28.73 8.29 -16.77
N ASP A 128 -29.37 9.43 -17.03
CA ASP A 128 -30.64 9.78 -16.40
C ASP A 128 -31.68 8.71 -16.72
N GLY A 129 -32.47 8.33 -15.71
CA GLY A 129 -33.45 7.25 -15.80
C GLY A 129 -32.92 5.84 -15.56
N ALA A 130 -31.62 5.68 -15.30
CA ALA A 130 -31.01 4.39 -14.94
C ALA A 130 -30.81 4.17 -13.43
N TYR A 131 -31.21 5.14 -12.60
CA TYR A 131 -31.05 5.09 -11.15
C TYR A 131 -32.21 5.81 -10.44
N LEU A 132 -32.36 5.55 -9.13
CA LEU A 132 -33.27 6.29 -8.25
C LEU A 132 -32.45 7.10 -7.24
N ASN A 133 -32.73 8.40 -7.09
CA ASN A 133 -32.07 9.24 -6.10
C ASN A 133 -32.89 9.29 -4.80
N ALA A 134 -32.47 8.52 -3.81
CA ALA A 134 -33.15 8.44 -2.52
C ALA A 134 -33.15 9.78 -1.78
N ARG A 135 -32.14 10.64 -2.01
CA ARG A 135 -32.07 11.95 -1.36
C ARG A 135 -33.14 12.91 -1.88
N ASP A 136 -33.43 12.84 -3.17
CA ASP A 136 -34.40 13.74 -3.80
C ASP A 136 -35.84 13.29 -3.55
N MET A 137 -36.07 11.97 -3.46
CA MET A 137 -37.40 11.39 -3.27
C MET A 137 -37.83 11.30 -1.79
N GLY A 138 -36.90 11.09 -0.86
CA GLY A 138 -37.27 10.72 0.51
C GLY A 138 -37.72 9.26 0.62
N ALA A 139 -37.92 8.76 1.84
CA ALA A 139 -38.16 7.33 2.10
C ALA A 139 -39.54 6.85 1.63
N GLU A 140 -40.58 7.67 1.76
CA GLU A 140 -41.97 7.33 1.41
C GLU A 140 -42.15 7.21 -0.11
N ASP A 141 -41.82 8.26 -0.86
CA ASP A 141 -41.92 8.25 -2.32
C ASP A 141 -40.99 7.20 -2.95
N LEU A 142 -39.82 6.99 -2.37
CA LEU A 142 -38.92 5.92 -2.81
C LEU A 142 -39.54 4.54 -2.62
N ALA A 143 -40.16 4.26 -1.47
CA ALA A 143 -40.84 2.99 -1.22
C ALA A 143 -42.01 2.76 -2.20
N ALA A 144 -42.81 3.80 -2.44
CA ALA A 144 -43.90 3.75 -3.41
C ALA A 144 -43.39 3.50 -4.84
N LYS A 145 -42.31 4.18 -5.25
CA LYS A 145 -41.71 3.97 -6.57
C LYS A 145 -41.09 2.59 -6.72
N MET A 146 -40.42 2.08 -5.69
CA MET A 146 -39.89 0.71 -5.68
C MET A 146 -41.00 -0.31 -5.87
N ASN A 147 -42.12 -0.17 -5.14
CA ASN A 147 -43.27 -1.05 -5.31
C ASN A 147 -43.88 -0.95 -6.72
N GLN A 148 -44.08 0.27 -7.24
CA GLN A 148 -44.59 0.48 -8.60
C GLN A 148 -43.73 -0.27 -9.63
N LEU A 149 -42.40 -0.12 -9.57
CA LEU A 149 -41.49 -0.77 -10.53
C LEU A 149 -41.49 -2.29 -10.39
N ILE A 150 -41.60 -2.82 -9.17
CA ILE A 150 -41.71 -4.28 -8.96
C ILE A 150 -43.00 -4.83 -9.58
N GLN A 151 -44.11 -4.08 -9.53
CA GLN A 151 -45.39 -4.47 -10.13
C GLN A 151 -45.44 -4.29 -11.66
N ASN A 152 -44.53 -3.51 -12.23
CA ASN A 152 -44.49 -3.19 -13.66
C ASN A 152 -43.14 -3.60 -14.30
N PRO A 153 -42.98 -4.89 -14.71
CA PRO A 153 -41.72 -5.40 -15.23
C PRO A 153 -41.17 -4.66 -16.45
N ASP A 154 -42.05 -4.19 -17.35
CA ASP A 154 -41.64 -3.40 -18.52
C ASP A 154 -41.10 -2.03 -18.09
N GLU A 155 -41.75 -1.34 -17.16
CA GLU A 155 -41.27 -0.05 -16.63
C GLU A 155 -39.93 -0.23 -15.89
N TYR A 156 -39.78 -1.31 -15.13
CA TYR A 156 -38.51 -1.64 -14.48
C TYR A 156 -37.39 -1.97 -15.48
N ALA A 157 -37.71 -2.67 -16.58
CA ALA A 157 -36.74 -2.97 -17.63
C ALA A 157 -36.16 -1.70 -18.27
N GLU A 158 -36.94 -0.62 -18.38
CA GLU A 158 -36.50 0.64 -18.99
C GLU A 158 -35.30 1.30 -18.26
N TYR A 159 -35.07 0.97 -16.99
CA TYR A 159 -33.88 1.41 -16.22
C TYR A 159 -32.56 0.78 -16.72
N PHE A 160 -32.64 -0.21 -17.61
CA PHE A 160 -31.47 -0.91 -18.16
C PHE A 160 -31.18 -0.61 -19.63
N ARG A 161 -31.92 0.30 -20.27
CA ARG A 161 -31.69 0.68 -21.69
C ARG A 161 -30.25 1.09 -21.99
N TRP A 162 -29.60 1.74 -21.02
CA TRP A 162 -28.20 2.15 -21.14
C TRP A 162 -27.23 0.99 -21.44
N LYS A 163 -27.57 -0.26 -21.10
CA LYS A 163 -26.69 -1.43 -21.30
C LYS A 163 -26.42 -1.75 -22.77
N ASN A 164 -27.27 -1.28 -23.69
CA ASN A 164 -27.07 -1.44 -25.12
C ASN A 164 -26.12 -0.37 -25.72
N HIS A 165 -25.86 0.71 -24.97
CA HIS A 165 -25.14 1.89 -25.46
C HIS A 165 -23.83 2.15 -24.71
N TYR A 166 -23.75 1.71 -23.45
CA TYR A 166 -22.63 2.01 -22.57
C TYR A 166 -22.19 0.76 -21.79
N SER A 167 -20.89 0.67 -21.55
CA SER A 167 -20.28 -0.35 -20.72
C SER A 167 -19.50 0.29 -19.56
N TYR A 168 -19.52 -0.37 -18.40
CA TYR A 168 -18.76 0.05 -17.22
C TYR A 168 -17.61 -0.91 -17.00
N HIS A 169 -16.38 -0.38 -17.04
CA HIS A 169 -15.15 -1.13 -16.84
C HIS A 169 -14.42 -0.66 -15.59
N ARG A 170 -13.58 -1.51 -15.00
CA ARG A 170 -12.64 -1.06 -13.98
C ARG A 170 -11.56 -0.22 -14.65
N LYS A 171 -11.04 0.78 -13.93
CA LYS A 171 -10.01 1.69 -14.46
C LYS A 171 -8.77 0.94 -14.97
N MET A 172 -8.41 -0.18 -14.35
CA MET A 172 -7.27 -1.02 -14.75
C MET A 172 -7.54 -1.93 -15.96
N ASP A 173 -8.76 -1.99 -16.49
CA ASP A 173 -9.08 -2.89 -17.61
C ASP A 173 -8.57 -2.34 -18.97
N SER A 174 -8.02 -1.11 -19.01
CA SER A 174 -7.39 -0.53 -20.20
C SER A 174 -6.25 0.42 -19.83
N VAL A 175 -5.16 0.39 -20.60
CA VAL A 175 -4.00 1.31 -20.46
C VAL A 175 -4.42 2.78 -20.59
N TYR A 176 -5.52 3.05 -21.32
CA TYR A 176 -6.05 4.40 -21.50
C TYR A 176 -6.94 4.88 -20.33
N THR A 177 -7.42 3.97 -19.49
CA THR A 177 -8.23 4.28 -18.31
C THR A 177 -7.48 4.10 -16.99
N ASP A 178 -6.27 3.52 -17.05
CA ASP A 178 -5.39 3.40 -15.90
C ASP A 178 -4.88 4.80 -15.50
N GLU A 179 -5.17 5.18 -14.26
CA GLU A 179 -4.89 6.53 -13.75
C GLU A 179 -3.39 6.80 -13.66
N TYR A 180 -2.58 5.76 -13.42
CA TYR A 180 -1.13 5.89 -13.37
C TYR A 180 -0.54 6.03 -14.77
N CYS A 181 -1.05 5.28 -15.75
CA CYS A 181 -0.65 5.43 -17.14
C CYS A 181 -1.08 6.79 -17.71
N LEU A 182 -2.30 7.25 -17.42
CA LEU A 182 -2.78 8.57 -17.83
C LEU A 182 -1.97 9.68 -17.16
N PHE A 183 -1.70 9.57 -15.87
CA PHE A 183 -0.86 10.52 -15.14
C PHE A 183 0.56 10.56 -15.71
N CYS A 184 1.17 9.40 -15.94
CA CYS A 184 2.48 9.29 -16.59
C CYS A 184 2.48 9.89 -18.00
N SER A 185 1.42 9.66 -18.78
CA SER A 185 1.24 10.27 -20.11
C SER A 185 1.16 11.80 -20.02
N ILE A 186 0.41 12.35 -19.07
CA ILE A 186 0.33 13.80 -18.81
C ILE A 186 1.69 14.37 -18.41
N LEU A 187 2.45 13.66 -17.56
CA LEU A 187 3.81 14.07 -17.15
C LEU A 187 4.82 14.04 -18.30
N ASN A 188 4.57 13.24 -19.34
CA ASN A 188 5.45 13.14 -20.50
C ASN A 188 4.97 13.98 -21.69
N ASP A 189 3.79 14.61 -21.61
CA ASP A 189 3.27 15.54 -22.61
C ASP A 189 3.88 16.94 -22.42
N LYS A 190 5.02 17.15 -23.09
CA LYS A 190 5.77 18.41 -23.05
C LYS A 190 4.92 19.63 -23.45
N GLN A 191 3.93 19.48 -24.35
CA GLN A 191 3.07 20.59 -24.76
C GLN A 191 2.10 20.99 -23.66
N LYS A 192 1.49 20.02 -22.97
CA LYS A 192 0.60 20.31 -21.83
C LYS A 192 1.34 20.94 -20.66
N ILE A 193 2.57 20.48 -20.39
CA ILE A 193 3.42 21.10 -19.37
C ILE A 193 3.72 22.56 -19.72
N ILE A 194 4.07 22.85 -20.99
CA ILE A 194 4.30 24.23 -21.45
C ILE A 194 3.02 25.08 -21.32
N GLN A 195 1.85 24.54 -21.65
CA GLN A 195 0.57 25.25 -21.50
C GLN A 195 0.22 25.52 -20.03
N LEU A 196 0.42 24.54 -19.13
CA LEU A 196 0.23 24.71 -17.69
C LEU A 196 1.18 25.76 -17.10
N LEU A 197 2.45 25.74 -17.51
CA LEU A 197 3.44 26.75 -17.13
C LEU A 197 3.05 28.14 -17.67
N ALA A 198 2.56 28.24 -18.91
CA ALA A 198 2.08 29.50 -19.46
C ALA A 198 0.88 30.06 -18.68
N VAL A 199 -0.07 29.20 -18.28
CA VAL A 199 -1.21 29.60 -17.44
C VAL A 199 -0.75 30.04 -16.06
N LEU A 200 0.18 29.32 -15.42
CA LEU A 200 0.76 29.71 -14.14
C LEU A 200 1.50 31.05 -14.23
N ILE A 201 2.27 31.28 -15.30
CA ILE A 201 2.94 32.56 -15.56
C ILE A 201 1.90 33.67 -15.74
N ILE A 202 0.85 33.45 -16.52
CA ILE A 202 -0.24 34.42 -16.71
C ILE A 202 -0.94 34.72 -15.38
N LEU A 203 -1.23 33.72 -14.56
CA LEU A 203 -1.82 33.90 -13.23
C LEU A 203 -0.89 34.70 -12.30
N PHE A 204 0.43 34.49 -12.37
CA PHE A 204 1.44 35.28 -11.66
C PHE A 204 1.46 36.76 -12.10
N TYR A 205 1.21 37.04 -13.39
CA TYR A 205 1.13 38.40 -13.91
C TYR A 205 -0.21 39.09 -13.62
N ILE A 206 -1.32 38.34 -13.56
CA ILE A 206 -2.66 38.88 -13.29
C ILE A 206 -2.88 39.10 -11.78
N PHE A 207 -2.27 38.29 -10.93
CA PHE A 207 -2.33 38.42 -9.47
C PHE A 207 -0.95 38.76 -8.89
N PRO A 208 -0.45 39.99 -9.06
CA PRO A 208 0.77 40.42 -8.38
C PRO A 208 0.52 40.39 -6.87
N THR A 209 1.13 39.44 -6.18
CA THR A 209 1.16 39.39 -4.72
C THR A 209 1.78 40.69 -4.22
N LYS A 210 1.10 41.36 -3.27
CA LYS A 210 1.59 42.60 -2.67
C LYS A 210 2.99 42.35 -2.10
N LYS A 211 3.98 43.10 -2.62
CA LYS A 211 5.37 43.13 -2.13
C LYS A 211 5.39 43.37 -0.63
N THR A 212 5.72 42.33 0.14
CA THR A 212 6.38 42.51 1.43
C THR A 212 7.88 42.59 1.16
N ASN A 213 8.55 43.57 1.76
CA ASN A 213 10.00 43.76 1.66
C ASN A 213 10.71 42.60 2.39
N ALA A 214 10.88 41.47 1.69
CA ALA A 214 11.87 40.46 2.05
C ALA A 214 13.10 40.65 1.15
N PRO A 215 14.33 40.37 1.63
CA PRO A 215 15.53 40.49 0.81
C PRO A 215 15.40 39.59 -0.43
N LYS A 216 15.79 40.13 -1.60
CA LYS A 216 15.88 39.35 -2.83
C LYS A 216 17.02 38.34 -2.69
N GLU A 217 16.69 37.10 -2.37
CA GLU A 217 17.56 35.98 -2.71
C GLU A 217 17.28 35.59 -4.17
N GLU A 218 18.33 35.62 -4.98
CA GLU A 218 18.31 35.07 -6.33
C GLU A 218 18.05 33.57 -6.23
N PHE A 219 16.89 33.12 -6.71
CA PHE A 219 16.64 31.70 -6.93
C PHE A 219 17.54 31.20 -8.06
N LYS A 220 18.71 30.67 -7.70
CA LYS A 220 19.44 29.74 -8.57
C LYS A 220 18.70 28.41 -8.55
N ILE A 221 18.11 28.05 -9.69
CA ILE A 221 17.74 26.65 -9.94
C ILE A 221 19.06 25.90 -10.11
N VAL A 222 19.56 25.37 -9.00
CA VAL A 222 20.57 24.30 -9.02
C VAL A 222 19.78 23.03 -9.27
N ILE A 223 19.87 22.50 -10.49
CA ILE A 223 19.53 21.10 -10.74
C ILE A 223 20.56 20.32 -9.93
N PRO A 224 20.19 19.61 -8.85
CA PRO A 224 21.14 18.72 -8.21
C PRO A 224 21.39 17.61 -9.22
N ASN A 225 22.60 17.58 -9.78
CA ASN A 225 23.10 16.34 -10.34
C ASN A 225 22.89 15.25 -9.29
N ASP A 226 22.46 14.07 -9.76
CA ASP A 226 22.54 12.81 -9.03
C ASP A 226 23.96 12.63 -8.49
N SER A 227 24.18 13.18 -7.30
CA SER A 227 25.28 12.81 -6.44
C SER A 227 24.68 11.81 -5.50
N ALA A 228 24.81 10.53 -5.87
CA ALA A 228 24.90 9.48 -4.87
C ALA A 228 25.81 10.00 -3.76
N VAL A 229 25.29 10.15 -2.54
CA VAL A 229 26.13 10.42 -1.39
C VAL A 229 27.06 9.21 -1.29
N ASN A 230 28.29 9.38 -1.72
CA ASN A 230 29.35 8.41 -1.58
C ASN A 230 29.56 8.24 -0.06
N LEU A 231 28.97 7.21 0.53
CA LEU A 231 29.22 6.79 1.92
C LEU A 231 30.62 6.15 2.08
N GLY A 232 31.56 6.49 1.19
CA GLY A 232 32.92 5.94 1.13
C GLY A 232 33.97 6.78 1.83
N ASP A 233 33.68 8.06 2.13
CA ASP A 233 34.62 8.91 2.84
C ASP A 233 34.34 8.83 4.35
N GLU A 234 35.36 8.44 5.13
CA GLU A 234 35.33 8.50 6.58
C GLU A 234 34.88 9.89 7.03
N TYR A 235 33.68 9.99 7.59
CA TYR A 235 33.20 11.20 8.25
C TYR A 235 34.06 11.43 9.48
N VAL A 236 35.11 12.23 9.33
CA VAL A 236 35.90 12.75 10.44
C VAL A 236 35.01 13.78 11.15
N ALA A 237 34.42 13.36 12.27
CA ALA A 237 33.65 14.26 13.11
C ALA A 237 34.56 15.40 13.62
N ASP A 238 34.22 16.63 13.26
CA ASP A 238 34.88 17.82 13.77
C ASP A 238 34.69 17.89 15.29
N SER A 239 35.79 18.06 16.03
CA SER A 239 35.85 17.80 17.47
C SER A 239 35.16 18.85 18.35
N ASP A 240 34.61 19.91 17.75
CA ASP A 240 34.16 21.11 18.45
C ASP A 240 32.64 21.20 18.72
N ASP A 241 31.79 20.32 18.18
CA ASP A 241 30.31 20.39 18.37
C ASP A 241 29.78 19.51 19.53
N LYS A 242 30.63 19.14 20.50
CA LYS A 242 30.23 18.32 21.67
C LYS A 242 29.40 19.06 22.74
N ASP A 243 29.29 20.38 22.66
CA ASP A 243 28.73 21.20 23.75
C ASP A 243 27.26 21.64 23.56
N ASP A 244 26.62 21.42 22.40
CA ASP A 244 25.18 21.70 22.19
C ASP A 244 24.35 20.41 22.12
N LEU A 245 23.51 20.15 23.13
CA LEU A 245 22.63 18.97 23.17
C LEU A 245 21.44 19.14 22.24
N LYS A 246 21.18 18.15 21.37
CA LYS A 246 19.99 18.07 20.53
C LYS A 246 18.89 17.26 21.20
N TYR A 247 17.74 17.86 21.47
CA TYR A 247 16.65 17.24 22.21
C TYR A 247 15.58 16.64 21.29
N ILE A 248 15.33 15.34 21.48
CA ILE A 248 14.33 14.56 20.74
C ILE A 248 13.19 14.17 21.68
N LEU A 249 11.98 14.64 21.39
CA LEU A 249 10.77 14.25 22.10
C LEU A 249 10.06 13.11 21.36
N LEU A 250 9.85 11.98 22.05
CA LEU A 250 8.96 10.92 21.59
C LEU A 250 7.51 11.31 21.94
N TRP A 251 6.76 11.85 20.97
CA TRP A 251 5.41 12.34 21.23
C TRP A 251 4.39 11.23 21.48
N THR A 252 4.57 10.14 20.76
CA THR A 252 3.72 8.95 20.80
C THR A 252 4.41 7.81 21.56
N SER A 253 3.83 6.61 21.55
CA SER A 253 4.33 5.49 22.35
C SER A 253 5.74 5.09 21.95
N ALA A 254 6.67 5.12 22.92
CA ALA A 254 8.02 4.55 22.80
C ALA A 254 8.04 3.01 22.77
N ARG A 255 6.89 2.35 22.55
CA ARG A 255 6.81 0.89 22.32
C ARG A 255 6.73 0.53 20.84
N ASN A 256 6.42 1.49 19.98
CA ASN A 256 6.34 1.28 18.54
C ASN A 256 7.71 1.55 17.90
N ALA A 257 8.14 0.66 17.01
CA ALA A 257 9.35 0.87 16.23
C ALA A 257 9.14 1.97 15.17
N PRO A 258 10.17 2.76 14.84
CA PRO A 258 11.55 2.64 15.32
C PRO A 258 11.81 3.29 16.70
N LEU A 259 10.85 4.02 17.26
CA LEU A 259 11.02 4.75 18.54
C LEU A 259 11.37 3.83 19.72
N ALA A 260 10.92 2.57 19.69
CA ALA A 260 11.20 1.60 20.75
C ALA A 260 12.68 1.28 20.97
N TYR A 261 13.53 1.52 19.97
CA TYR A 261 14.93 1.09 20.01
C TYR A 261 15.92 2.25 20.00
N ILE A 262 15.46 3.50 19.84
CA ILE A 262 16.36 4.68 19.83
C ILE A 262 17.09 4.86 21.17
N GLY A 263 16.46 4.44 22.29
CA GLY A 263 17.02 4.54 23.65
C GLY A 263 16.69 5.86 24.35
N GLU A 264 16.65 5.86 25.68
CA GLU A 264 16.37 7.06 26.50
C GLU A 264 17.66 7.82 26.87
N GLY A 265 17.57 9.14 26.92
CA GLY A 265 18.70 10.05 27.10
C GLY A 265 19.68 9.96 25.92
N GLN A 266 20.98 10.09 26.20
CA GLN A 266 22.05 9.91 25.21
C GLN A 266 22.52 8.46 25.06
N LYS A 267 22.09 7.56 25.96
CA LYS A 267 22.60 6.18 26.03
C LYS A 267 22.41 5.42 24.72
N GLY A 268 21.32 5.71 24.00
CA GLY A 268 21.04 5.15 22.69
C GLY A 268 22.16 5.33 21.68
N PHE A 269 22.78 6.51 21.66
CA PHE A 269 23.84 6.86 20.72
C PHE A 269 25.23 6.53 21.25
N VAL A 270 25.45 6.73 22.56
CA VAL A 270 26.72 6.38 23.23
C VAL A 270 26.98 4.88 23.16
N ASN A 271 25.98 4.04 23.47
CA ASN A 271 26.17 2.58 23.46
C ASN A 271 26.40 2.02 22.05
N ARG A 272 25.86 2.70 21.02
CA ARG A 272 26.08 2.37 19.61
C ARG A 272 27.39 2.91 19.06
N LYS A 273 28.12 3.72 19.83
CA LYS A 273 29.35 4.41 19.38
C LYS A 273 29.09 5.24 18.12
N CYS A 274 27.96 5.93 18.08
CA CYS A 274 27.61 6.80 16.96
C CYS A 274 28.63 7.94 16.81
N PRO A 275 28.84 8.46 15.58
CA PRO A 275 29.69 9.64 15.37
C PRO A 275 29.24 10.85 16.20
N TYR A 276 27.92 11.07 16.27
CA TYR A 276 27.29 12.06 17.14
C TYR A 276 26.60 11.37 18.32
N THR A 277 26.90 11.85 19.54
CA THR A 277 26.32 11.32 20.78
C THR A 277 25.65 12.40 21.63
N ASN A 278 25.57 13.63 21.14
CA ASN A 278 24.93 14.80 21.76
C ASN A 278 23.39 14.83 21.60
N CYS A 279 22.76 13.78 21.06
CA CYS A 279 21.30 13.69 20.97
C CYS A 279 20.71 13.10 22.26
N PHE A 280 19.77 13.82 22.88
CA PHE A 280 19.07 13.42 24.10
C PHE A 280 17.61 13.08 23.82
N VAL A 281 17.22 11.83 24.04
CA VAL A 281 15.85 11.35 23.80
C VAL A 281 15.04 11.32 25.09
N THR A 282 13.79 11.78 25.06
CA THR A 282 12.84 11.59 26.16
C THR A 282 11.40 11.45 25.68
N GLY A 283 10.58 10.70 26.43
CA GLY A 283 9.12 10.71 26.29
C GLY A 283 8.43 11.73 27.20
N ASN A 284 9.18 12.42 28.07
CA ASN A 284 8.63 13.39 29.01
C ASN A 284 8.44 14.75 28.32
N LYS A 285 7.18 15.05 27.97
CA LYS A 285 6.76 16.31 27.33
C LYS A 285 7.12 17.57 28.13
N ASN A 286 7.32 17.45 29.44
CA ASN A 286 7.65 18.56 30.33
C ASN A 286 9.15 18.68 30.63
N HIS A 287 10.02 17.87 30.00
CA HIS A 287 11.46 17.84 30.30
C HIS A 287 12.13 19.22 30.17
N LEU A 288 11.83 19.95 29.10
CA LEU A 288 12.36 21.31 28.86
C LEU A 288 11.43 22.42 29.36
N LYS A 289 10.34 22.07 30.06
CA LYS A 289 9.21 22.93 30.50
C LYS A 289 8.45 23.65 29.37
N ASP A 290 8.99 23.65 28.15
CA ASP A 290 8.38 24.18 26.95
C ASP A 290 8.61 23.22 25.79
N ILE A 291 7.52 22.79 25.16
CA ILE A 291 7.55 21.88 24.03
C ILE A 291 8.26 22.48 22.82
N THR A 292 8.29 23.81 22.69
CA THR A 292 8.92 24.46 21.54
C THR A 292 10.43 24.39 21.56
N LYS A 293 11.05 23.95 22.66
CA LYS A 293 12.51 23.87 22.84
C LYS A 293 13.12 22.55 22.39
N PHE A 294 12.31 21.55 22.05
CA PHE A 294 12.82 20.31 21.48
C PHE A 294 13.22 20.53 20.02
N ASP A 295 14.38 20.06 19.59
CA ASP A 295 14.82 20.14 18.19
C ASP A 295 13.95 19.25 17.29
N VAL A 296 13.60 18.05 17.76
CA VAL A 296 12.73 17.12 17.05
C VAL A 296 11.59 16.61 17.91
N ILE A 297 10.42 16.49 17.31
CA ILE A 297 9.27 15.77 17.86
C ILE A 297 8.93 14.59 16.95
N ALA A 298 9.12 13.37 17.45
CA ALA A 298 8.94 12.14 16.68
C ALA A 298 7.61 11.44 16.97
N PHE A 299 6.95 10.97 15.92
CA PHE A 299 5.63 10.34 15.96
C PHE A 299 5.67 8.97 15.29
N ALA A 300 5.25 7.93 16.00
CA ALA A 300 5.15 6.58 15.48
C ALA A 300 3.90 6.43 14.60
N GLY A 301 4.07 5.98 13.35
CA GLY A 301 3.01 5.82 12.36
C GLY A 301 1.76 5.07 12.87
N PRO A 302 1.90 3.90 13.53
CA PRO A 302 0.76 3.18 14.09
C PRO A 302 -0.10 3.99 15.08
N ASP A 303 0.51 4.95 15.79
CA ASP A 303 -0.19 5.84 16.71
C ASP A 303 -0.84 7.02 15.97
N VAL A 304 -0.12 7.62 15.01
CA VAL A 304 -0.57 8.79 14.22
C VAL A 304 -1.95 8.56 13.58
N ILE A 305 -2.21 7.35 13.09
CA ILE A 305 -3.47 6.98 12.42
C ILE A 305 -4.66 7.02 13.39
N ARG A 306 -4.41 6.80 14.68
CA ARG A 306 -5.43 6.77 15.73
C ARG A 306 -5.50 8.07 16.51
N MET A 307 -4.59 9.01 16.27
CA MET A 307 -4.56 10.29 16.97
C MET A 307 -5.73 11.18 16.53
N TYR A 308 -6.26 11.95 17.46
CA TYR A 308 -7.20 13.04 17.18
C TYR A 308 -6.45 14.38 17.26
N GLU A 309 -7.02 15.45 16.70
CA GLU A 309 -6.37 16.77 16.65
C GLU A 309 -6.03 17.31 18.04
N ASP A 310 -6.87 17.05 19.05
CA ASP A 310 -6.63 17.42 20.44
C ASP A 310 -5.41 16.72 21.08
N LYS A 311 -4.86 15.70 20.41
CA LYS A 311 -3.67 14.97 20.85
C LYS A 311 -2.38 15.44 20.19
N LEU A 312 -2.45 16.35 19.22
CA LEU A 312 -1.26 16.93 18.59
C LEU A 312 -0.69 18.07 19.46
N PRO A 313 0.62 18.36 19.35
CA PRO A 313 1.20 19.56 19.95
C PRO A 313 0.42 20.83 19.59
N VAL A 314 0.03 21.60 20.60
CA VAL A 314 -0.70 22.87 20.41
C VAL A 314 0.24 24.01 20.00
N LYS A 315 1.52 23.89 20.31
CA LYS A 315 2.57 24.86 19.97
C LYS A 315 3.66 24.17 19.16
N ARG A 316 4.13 24.86 18.13
CA ARG A 316 5.24 24.47 17.27
C ARG A 316 6.09 25.70 17.00
N SER A 317 7.40 25.56 17.13
CA SER A 317 8.35 26.59 16.73
C SER A 317 8.90 26.30 15.32
N PRO A 318 9.25 27.33 14.52
CA PRO A 318 9.80 27.15 13.17
C PRO A 318 11.11 26.35 13.11
N HIS A 319 11.88 26.30 14.19
CA HIS A 319 13.13 25.53 14.25
C HIS A 319 12.92 24.04 14.61
N GLN A 320 11.68 23.61 14.90
CA GLN A 320 11.42 22.22 15.30
C GLN A 320 11.08 21.36 14.11
N ASN A 321 11.75 20.22 14.01
CA ASN A 321 11.45 19.20 13.02
C ASN A 321 10.46 18.18 13.57
N TYR A 322 9.32 18.02 12.90
CA TYR A 322 8.33 17.01 13.23
C TYR A 322 8.58 15.78 12.36
N ALA A 323 8.96 14.66 12.98
CA ALA A 323 9.35 13.45 12.28
C ALA A 323 8.25 12.39 12.32
N PHE A 324 7.74 11.98 11.16
CA PHE A 324 6.88 10.81 11.01
C PHE A 324 7.76 9.55 10.90
N ALA A 325 7.65 8.64 11.86
CA ALA A 325 8.50 7.45 11.94
C ALA A 325 7.68 6.16 11.83
N SER A 326 8.01 5.28 10.89
CA SER A 326 7.35 3.98 10.77
C SER A 326 8.22 2.94 10.09
N ILE A 327 8.31 1.76 10.69
CA ILE A 327 8.88 0.56 10.04
C ILE A 327 7.82 -0.30 9.38
N GLU A 328 6.55 -0.02 9.69
CA GLU A 328 5.41 -0.76 9.21
C GLU A 328 4.89 -0.15 7.91
N SER A 329 4.47 -1.03 7.00
CA SER A 329 3.93 -0.67 5.69
C SER A 329 2.78 0.32 5.75
N SER A 330 2.79 1.26 4.80
CA SER A 330 1.72 2.24 4.59
C SER A 330 0.37 1.59 4.27
N ASP A 331 0.34 0.38 3.69
CA ASP A 331 -0.92 -0.34 3.47
C ASP A 331 -1.50 -0.90 4.78
N ASN A 332 -0.66 -1.36 5.71
CA ASN A 332 -1.14 -1.76 7.04
C ASN A 332 -1.58 -0.56 7.88
N TYR A 333 -0.83 0.54 7.78
CA TYR A 333 -0.97 1.74 8.58
C TYR A 333 -1.06 2.98 7.66
N PRO A 334 -2.18 3.16 6.94
CA PRO A 334 -2.32 4.28 6.02
C PRO A 334 -2.74 5.55 6.76
N VAL A 335 -2.01 6.64 6.53
CA VAL A 335 -2.35 7.98 7.01
C VAL A 335 -3.27 8.65 5.98
N CYS A 336 -4.54 8.23 5.92
CA CYS A 336 -5.51 8.71 4.91
C CYS A 336 -6.13 10.10 5.19
N SER A 337 -5.50 10.93 6.01
CA SER A 337 -6.07 12.22 6.42
C SER A 337 -5.19 13.38 5.97
N ASN A 338 -5.78 14.28 5.19
CA ASN A 338 -5.15 15.51 4.71
C ASN A 338 -4.73 16.48 5.83
N ARG A 339 -5.18 16.28 7.07
CA ARG A 339 -4.74 17.10 8.22
C ARG A 339 -3.23 16.98 8.48
N PHE A 340 -2.60 15.94 7.96
CA PHE A 340 -1.16 15.72 8.08
C PHE A 340 -0.38 16.20 6.85
N ASP A 341 -1.06 16.77 5.84
CA ASP A 341 -0.41 17.34 4.67
C ASP A 341 0.45 18.54 5.11
N GLY A 342 1.75 18.49 4.80
CA GLY A 342 2.72 19.49 5.26
C GLY A 342 2.93 19.55 6.78
N TYR A 343 2.39 18.59 7.54
CA TYR A 343 2.51 18.59 8.99
C TYR A 343 3.89 18.13 9.46
N PHE A 344 4.43 17.07 8.87
CA PHE A 344 5.75 16.54 9.21
C PHE A 344 6.83 17.19 8.33
N ASN A 345 7.95 17.57 8.94
CA ASN A 345 9.14 18.01 8.22
C ASN A 345 9.93 16.81 7.71
N TRP A 346 10.06 15.78 8.54
CA TRP A 346 10.90 14.62 8.27
C TRP A 346 10.10 13.34 8.23
N THR A 347 10.58 12.43 7.40
CA THR A 347 10.14 11.04 7.34
C THR A 347 11.27 10.13 7.78
N TRP A 348 10.96 9.20 8.69
CA TRP A 348 11.85 8.17 9.17
C TRP A 348 11.24 6.79 8.91
N THR A 349 11.33 6.35 7.66
CA THR A 349 10.62 5.15 7.18
C THR A 349 11.46 4.29 6.24
N PHE A 350 10.90 3.16 5.80
CA PHE A 350 11.51 2.25 4.82
C PHE A 350 11.52 2.76 3.39
N LYS A 351 10.75 3.81 3.08
CA LYS A 351 10.80 4.39 1.73
C LYS A 351 12.18 4.96 1.43
N LEU A 352 12.61 4.75 0.19
CA LEU A 352 13.96 5.10 -0.26
C LEU A 352 14.20 6.61 -0.33
N ASP A 353 13.13 7.41 -0.37
CA ASP A 353 13.13 8.86 -0.32
C ASP A 353 12.82 9.45 1.06
N SER A 354 12.88 8.64 2.13
CA SER A 354 12.73 9.18 3.48
C SER A 354 13.93 10.07 3.85
N ASP A 355 13.69 11.17 4.57
CA ASP A 355 14.74 12.08 5.06
C ASP A 355 15.77 11.34 5.91
N VAL A 356 15.27 10.46 6.78
CA VAL A 356 16.06 9.46 7.49
C VAL A 356 15.59 8.10 7.05
N ARG A 357 16.45 7.32 6.41
CA ARG A 357 16.03 6.01 5.90
C ARG A 357 16.17 4.91 6.93
N TRP A 358 15.04 4.38 7.40
CA TRP A 358 14.97 3.18 8.23
C TRP A 358 14.75 1.95 7.36
N GLY A 359 15.74 1.08 7.17
CA GLY A 359 15.62 -0.08 6.29
C GLY A 359 16.24 -1.33 6.88
N TYR A 360 15.89 -2.50 6.33
CA TYR A 360 16.37 -3.77 6.87
C TYR A 360 17.77 -4.16 6.38
N MET A 361 18.25 -3.58 5.28
CA MET A 361 19.46 -4.03 4.61
C MET A 361 20.32 -2.91 4.03
N VAL A 362 21.59 -3.24 3.86
CA VAL A 362 22.61 -2.51 3.13
C VAL A 362 23.21 -3.45 2.09
N ILE A 363 23.40 -2.95 0.88
CA ILE A 363 24.03 -3.69 -0.21
C ILE A 363 25.40 -3.07 -0.44
N ARG A 364 26.44 -3.91 -0.42
CA ARG A 364 27.81 -3.49 -0.69
C ARG A 364 28.36 -4.18 -1.91
N ASP A 365 29.19 -3.48 -2.69
CA ASP A 365 29.94 -4.07 -3.79
C ASP A 365 31.16 -4.88 -3.30
N HIS A 366 31.93 -5.46 -4.22
CA HIS A 366 33.14 -6.22 -3.92
C HIS A 366 34.26 -5.39 -3.27
N ASN A 367 34.23 -4.07 -3.43
CA ASN A 367 35.13 -3.12 -2.76
C ASN A 367 34.59 -2.66 -1.40
N ASN A 368 33.50 -3.27 -0.93
CA ASN A 368 32.82 -2.98 0.32
C ASN A 368 32.16 -1.57 0.37
N ASN A 369 31.97 -0.90 -0.77
CA ASN A 369 31.25 0.37 -0.85
C ASN A 369 29.75 0.15 -0.72
N VAL A 370 29.03 1.03 -0.03
CA VAL A 370 27.56 0.97 0.05
C VAL A 370 26.96 1.46 -1.28
N VAL A 371 26.32 0.55 -2.00
CA VAL A 371 25.73 0.83 -3.32
C VAL A 371 24.20 0.84 -3.31
N GLY A 372 23.57 0.34 -2.26
CA GLY A 372 22.10 0.29 -2.19
C GLY A 372 21.54 -0.27 -0.88
N PRO A 373 20.22 -0.52 -0.84
CA PRO A 373 19.24 -0.33 -1.93
C PRO A 373 19.05 1.16 -2.28
N ASN A 374 18.74 1.57 -3.52
CA ASN A 374 18.51 2.97 -3.91
C ASN A 374 17.37 3.09 -4.92
N LYS A 375 16.83 4.30 -5.15
CA LYS A 375 15.75 4.52 -6.14
C LYS A 375 16.20 4.10 -7.55
N GLU A 376 17.44 4.44 -7.86
CA GLU A 376 18.16 4.01 -9.05
C GLU A 376 19.30 3.10 -8.62
N MET A 377 19.28 1.87 -9.10
CA MET A 377 20.32 0.88 -8.86
C MET A 377 21.06 0.60 -10.16
N HIS A 378 22.38 0.57 -10.10
CA HIS A 378 23.23 0.19 -11.22
C HIS A 378 23.87 -1.17 -10.94
N TRP A 379 23.17 -2.23 -11.36
CA TRP A 379 23.71 -3.58 -11.28
C TRP A 379 24.61 -3.88 -12.47
N ILE A 380 25.64 -4.68 -12.23
CA ILE A 380 26.30 -5.45 -13.28
C ILE A 380 25.22 -6.30 -13.96
N LYS A 381 25.18 -6.33 -15.29
CA LYS A 381 24.22 -7.16 -16.02
C LYS A 381 24.46 -8.62 -15.70
N HIS A 382 23.40 -9.43 -15.61
CA HIS A 382 23.51 -10.84 -15.21
C HIS A 382 24.57 -11.63 -16.00
N GLY A 383 24.60 -11.47 -17.33
CA GLY A 383 25.57 -12.14 -18.20
C GLY A 383 27.03 -11.68 -18.02
N ASP A 384 27.25 -10.49 -17.45
CA ASP A 384 28.57 -9.91 -17.19
C ASP A 384 29.07 -10.22 -15.77
N MET A 385 28.24 -10.78 -14.89
CA MET A 385 28.67 -11.19 -13.54
C MET A 385 29.53 -12.45 -13.61
N ASP A 386 30.61 -12.56 -12.86
CA ASP A 386 31.35 -13.82 -12.71
C ASP A 386 30.50 -14.97 -12.14
N PRO A 387 30.65 -16.21 -12.65
CA PRO A 387 29.95 -17.38 -12.13
C PRO A 387 30.44 -17.76 -10.74
N VAL A 388 29.57 -18.41 -9.96
CA VAL A 388 29.96 -19.00 -8.66
C VAL A 388 30.95 -20.15 -8.83
N SER A 389 31.79 -20.37 -7.82
CA SER A 389 32.79 -21.44 -7.84
C SER A 389 32.18 -22.84 -7.91
N ASP A 390 32.92 -23.80 -8.46
CA ASP A 390 32.48 -25.20 -8.52
C ASP A 390 32.23 -25.79 -7.12
N GLU A 391 33.02 -25.39 -6.11
CA GLU A 391 32.76 -25.75 -4.70
C GLU A 391 31.39 -25.25 -4.23
N PHE A 392 30.98 -24.04 -4.62
CA PHE A 392 29.64 -23.56 -4.32
C PHE A 392 28.57 -24.38 -5.06
N LYS A 393 28.78 -24.71 -6.34
CA LYS A 393 27.86 -25.57 -7.10
C LYS A 393 27.70 -26.95 -6.45
N GLU A 394 28.78 -27.58 -6.00
CA GLU A 394 28.72 -28.86 -5.28
C GLU A 394 27.89 -28.75 -4.00
N ARG A 395 28.01 -27.64 -3.25
CA ARG A 395 27.15 -27.41 -2.07
C ARG A 395 25.67 -27.31 -2.43
N LEU A 396 25.32 -26.72 -3.57
CA LEU A 396 23.93 -26.62 -4.01
C LEU A 396 23.29 -28.00 -4.29
N LYS A 397 24.08 -29.01 -4.70
CA LYS A 397 23.59 -30.37 -4.96
C LYS A 397 23.03 -31.08 -3.73
N SER A 398 23.37 -30.61 -2.52
CA SER A 398 22.86 -31.16 -1.27
C SER A 398 21.39 -30.80 -0.97
N LYS A 399 20.84 -29.85 -1.74
CA LYS A 399 19.46 -29.38 -1.61
C LYS A 399 18.49 -30.45 -2.11
N SER A 400 17.41 -30.64 -1.38
CA SER A 400 16.44 -31.72 -1.61
C SER A 400 14.98 -31.30 -1.43
N LYS A 401 14.73 -30.10 -0.92
CA LYS A 401 13.38 -29.57 -0.65
C LYS A 401 13.11 -28.35 -1.51
N ALA A 402 11.90 -28.26 -2.07
CA ALA A 402 11.59 -27.18 -3.02
C ALA A 402 11.61 -25.80 -2.34
N ALA A 403 10.71 -25.52 -1.40
CA ALA A 403 10.64 -24.19 -0.78
C ALA A 403 10.35 -24.21 0.72
N ALA A 404 10.93 -23.26 1.45
CA ALA A 404 10.57 -22.97 2.84
C ALA A 404 9.84 -21.63 2.96
N TRP A 405 8.89 -21.55 3.89
CA TRP A 405 8.22 -20.29 4.21
C TRP A 405 8.05 -20.11 5.73
N TYR A 406 8.73 -19.12 6.29
CA TYR A 406 8.67 -18.81 7.72
C TYR A 406 7.68 -17.68 7.95
N VAL A 407 6.57 -17.98 8.63
CA VAL A 407 5.44 -17.07 8.69
C VAL A 407 4.66 -17.19 10.00
N SER A 408 4.43 -16.03 10.62
CA SER A 408 3.68 -15.88 11.88
C SER A 408 2.37 -15.09 11.73
N SER A 409 2.24 -14.29 10.66
CA SER A 409 1.01 -13.57 10.32
C SER A 409 0.26 -14.29 9.21
N CYS A 410 -0.84 -14.95 9.59
CA CYS A 410 -1.63 -15.85 8.75
C CYS A 410 -2.82 -15.15 8.06
N ARG A 411 -2.93 -13.84 8.24
CA ARG A 411 -3.95 -12.99 7.62
C ARG A 411 -3.26 -11.70 7.20
N SER A 412 -2.76 -11.70 5.98
CA SER A 412 -2.05 -10.56 5.41
C SER A 412 -2.98 -9.70 4.57
N ARG A 413 -2.63 -8.41 4.41
CA ARG A 413 -3.30 -7.55 3.43
C ARG A 413 -2.92 -7.95 2.01
N SER A 414 -1.69 -8.43 1.84
CA SER A 414 -1.18 -8.93 0.58
C SER A 414 -1.78 -10.25 0.11
N LYS A 415 -2.64 -10.91 0.91
CA LYS A 415 -3.20 -12.22 0.56
C LYS A 415 -2.15 -13.27 0.19
N ARG A 416 -0.92 -13.11 0.67
CA ARG A 416 0.19 -14.02 0.39
C ARG A 416 -0.13 -15.47 0.80
N GLU A 417 -0.97 -15.66 1.82
CA GLU A 417 -1.44 -16.98 2.23
C GLU A 417 -2.34 -17.67 1.19
N GLN A 418 -3.07 -16.90 0.37
CA GLN A 418 -3.89 -17.43 -0.73
C GLN A 418 -2.97 -17.84 -1.89
N PHE A 419 -2.03 -16.97 -2.27
CA PHE A 419 -1.03 -17.28 -3.29
C PHE A 419 -0.23 -18.54 -2.95
N VAL A 420 0.23 -18.70 -1.70
CA VAL A 420 0.97 -19.92 -1.30
C VAL A 420 0.10 -21.18 -1.41
N LYS A 421 -1.20 -21.11 -1.14
CA LYS A 421 -2.10 -22.26 -1.32
C LYS A 421 -2.25 -22.63 -2.79
N GLU A 422 -2.35 -21.64 -3.67
CA GLU A 422 -2.37 -21.84 -5.12
C GLU A 422 -1.04 -22.45 -5.58
N LEU A 423 0.10 -21.88 -5.18
CA LEU A 423 1.42 -22.43 -5.47
C LEU A 423 1.58 -23.87 -4.97
N GLN A 424 1.12 -24.18 -3.75
CA GLN A 424 1.14 -25.54 -3.21
C GLN A 424 0.26 -26.50 -4.02
N LYS A 425 -0.83 -26.03 -4.63
CA LYS A 425 -1.65 -26.86 -5.54
C LYS A 425 -0.88 -27.14 -6.82
N GLU A 426 -0.30 -26.12 -7.44
CA GLU A 426 0.44 -26.27 -8.69
C GLU A 426 1.72 -27.10 -8.53
N LEU A 427 2.42 -26.99 -7.41
CA LEU A 427 3.63 -27.77 -7.13
C LEU A 427 3.36 -29.29 -6.96
N LYS A 428 2.14 -29.70 -6.62
CA LYS A 428 1.81 -31.13 -6.44
C LYS A 428 2.02 -31.95 -7.70
N GLN A 429 1.78 -31.38 -8.88
CA GLN A 429 1.97 -32.11 -10.15
C GLN A 429 3.43 -32.46 -10.42
N PHE A 430 4.36 -31.72 -9.80
CA PHE A 430 5.81 -31.96 -9.86
C PHE A 430 6.35 -32.72 -8.65
N ASN A 431 5.46 -33.20 -7.75
CA ASN A 431 5.83 -33.81 -6.47
C ASN A 431 6.72 -32.90 -5.59
N LEU A 432 6.46 -31.59 -5.63
CA LEU A 432 7.16 -30.57 -4.85
C LEU A 432 6.24 -30.00 -3.75
N THR A 433 6.83 -29.52 -2.65
CA THR A 433 6.10 -28.94 -1.52
C THR A 433 6.70 -27.62 -1.04
N VAL A 434 5.85 -26.78 -0.46
CA VAL A 434 6.27 -25.64 0.36
C VAL A 434 6.13 -26.04 1.83
N ASP A 435 7.25 -26.08 2.53
CA ASP A 435 7.30 -26.34 3.96
C ASP A 435 7.07 -25.04 4.75
N VAL A 436 5.94 -24.98 5.46
CA VAL A 436 5.48 -23.76 6.14
C VAL A 436 5.78 -23.85 7.64
N TYR A 437 6.67 -22.96 8.10
CA TYR A 437 7.12 -22.85 9.49
C TYR A 437 6.43 -21.70 10.22
N GLY A 438 6.11 -21.92 11.49
CA GLY A 438 5.54 -20.93 12.40
C GLY A 438 4.05 -21.12 12.63
N LYS A 439 3.35 -20.05 13.03
CA LYS A 439 1.94 -20.13 13.45
C LYS A 439 0.97 -20.48 12.31
N CYS A 440 1.41 -20.35 11.06
CA CYS A 440 0.56 -20.51 9.89
C CYS A 440 0.76 -21.86 9.17
N GLY A 441 1.61 -22.73 9.71
CA GLY A 441 1.89 -24.03 9.12
C GLY A 441 2.12 -25.10 10.18
N PRO A 442 2.28 -26.36 9.75
CA PRO A 442 2.44 -27.49 10.65
C PRO A 442 3.85 -27.56 11.26
N LEU A 443 4.85 -26.94 10.61
CA LEU A 443 6.24 -26.96 11.07
C LEU A 443 6.48 -25.81 12.04
N GLN A 444 7.39 -26.02 12.99
CA GLN A 444 7.73 -25.00 13.98
C GLN A 444 9.22 -24.71 13.94
N CYS A 445 9.55 -23.43 14.10
CA CYS A 445 10.89 -22.97 14.39
C CYS A 445 10.80 -22.00 15.57
N SER A 446 11.27 -22.41 16.74
CA SER A 446 11.29 -21.51 17.90
C SER A 446 12.43 -20.51 17.73
N ARG A 447 12.29 -19.32 18.35
CA ARG A 447 13.36 -18.30 18.32
C ARG A 447 14.68 -18.81 18.89
N ALA A 448 14.64 -19.73 19.85
CA ALA A 448 15.85 -20.35 20.41
C ALA A 448 16.60 -21.26 19.41
N LYS A 449 15.93 -21.72 18.35
CA LYS A 449 16.47 -22.60 17.31
C LYS A 449 16.59 -21.93 15.95
N GLU A 450 16.55 -20.60 15.91
CA GLU A 450 16.53 -19.84 14.67
C GLU A 450 17.75 -20.13 13.79
N ALA A 451 18.94 -20.26 14.39
CA ALA A 451 20.17 -20.63 13.67
C ALA A 451 20.05 -22.01 12.98
N GLU A 452 19.63 -23.05 13.72
CA GLU A 452 19.41 -24.40 13.19
C GLU A 452 18.41 -24.40 12.02
N CYS A 453 17.37 -23.58 12.12
CA CYS A 453 16.37 -23.42 11.07
C CYS A 453 16.92 -22.73 9.82
N PHE A 454 17.78 -21.73 9.97
CA PHE A 454 18.43 -21.06 8.84
C PHE A 454 19.47 -21.97 8.18
N ASP A 455 20.20 -22.77 8.95
CA ASP A 455 21.07 -23.82 8.41
C ASP A 455 20.27 -24.84 7.58
N LEU A 456 19.07 -25.20 8.02
CA LEU A 456 18.19 -26.06 7.24
C LEU A 456 17.81 -25.44 5.89
N ILE A 457 17.52 -24.12 5.84
CA ILE A 457 17.28 -23.39 4.58
C ILE A 457 18.52 -23.48 3.69
N LYS A 458 19.69 -23.18 4.26
CA LYS A 458 20.98 -23.20 3.58
C LYS A 458 21.29 -24.54 2.93
N GLU A 459 21.09 -25.63 3.65
CA GLU A 459 21.48 -26.96 3.22
C GLU A 459 20.42 -27.67 2.38
N LYS A 460 19.14 -27.51 2.69
CA LYS A 460 18.10 -28.39 2.16
C LYS A 460 17.16 -27.73 1.16
N TYR A 461 16.95 -26.42 1.21
CA TYR A 461 15.93 -25.76 0.40
C TYR A 461 16.51 -25.08 -0.84
N TYR A 462 15.89 -25.29 -2.01
CA TYR A 462 16.19 -24.53 -3.22
C TYR A 462 15.66 -23.09 -3.11
N PHE A 463 14.43 -22.93 -2.64
CA PHE A 463 13.76 -21.64 -2.62
C PHE A 463 13.38 -21.21 -1.20
N TYR A 464 13.31 -19.91 -0.99
CA TYR A 464 12.73 -19.33 0.21
C TYR A 464 11.68 -18.30 -0.17
N LEU A 465 10.49 -18.39 0.41
CA LEU A 465 9.40 -17.46 0.13
C LEU A 465 9.56 -16.16 0.95
N SER A 466 10.16 -15.15 0.34
CA SER A 466 10.37 -13.81 0.88
C SER A 466 9.13 -12.92 0.73
N PHE A 467 7.96 -13.42 1.15
CA PHE A 467 6.66 -12.81 0.86
C PHE A 467 6.28 -11.74 1.88
N GLU A 468 5.97 -10.53 1.42
CA GLU A 468 5.59 -9.41 2.28
C GLU A 468 4.12 -9.47 2.69
N ASN A 469 3.81 -8.94 3.88
CA ASN A 469 2.49 -9.02 4.49
C ASN A 469 1.48 -7.93 4.03
N SER A 470 1.89 -7.05 3.12
CA SER A 470 1.10 -5.90 2.65
C SER A 470 1.67 -5.34 1.35
N TYR A 471 0.90 -4.49 0.67
CA TYR A 471 1.32 -3.87 -0.59
C TYR A 471 1.76 -2.42 -0.39
N SER A 472 3.06 -2.19 -0.23
CA SER A 472 3.62 -0.83 -0.21
C SER A 472 4.85 -0.76 -1.10
N GLU A 473 5.01 0.35 -1.80
CA GLU A 473 6.23 0.66 -2.56
C GLU A 473 7.43 0.66 -1.60
N ASP A 474 8.56 0.11 -2.03
CA ASP A 474 9.82 -0.01 -1.28
C ASP A 474 9.77 -0.83 0.01
N TYR A 475 8.63 -1.47 0.32
CA TYR A 475 8.50 -2.30 1.51
C TYR A 475 9.12 -3.68 1.26
N VAL A 476 10.42 -3.79 1.52
CA VAL A 476 11.20 -5.04 1.48
C VAL A 476 11.89 -5.21 2.81
N THR A 477 11.63 -6.33 3.49
CA THR A 477 12.09 -6.54 4.87
C THR A 477 13.18 -7.60 5.01
N GLU A 478 13.47 -8.00 6.25
CA GLU A 478 14.37 -9.10 6.60
C GLU A 478 14.04 -10.43 5.89
N LYS A 479 12.81 -10.59 5.38
CA LYS A 479 12.40 -11.79 4.65
C LYS A 479 13.23 -12.04 3.40
N LEU A 480 13.70 -10.98 2.72
CA LEU A 480 14.64 -11.14 1.60
C LEU A 480 16.00 -11.63 2.11
N LEU A 481 16.48 -11.09 3.23
CA LEU A 481 17.75 -11.45 3.87
C LEU A 481 17.83 -12.92 4.26
N ASN A 482 16.70 -13.48 4.74
CA ASN A 482 16.61 -14.90 5.09
C ASN A 482 16.91 -15.83 3.90
N ALA A 483 16.68 -15.40 2.65
CA ALA A 483 17.04 -16.18 1.47
C ALA A 483 18.51 -15.97 1.08
N VAL A 484 18.92 -14.71 0.93
CA VAL A 484 20.25 -14.35 0.38
C VAL A 484 21.40 -14.79 1.28
N TRP A 485 21.20 -14.81 2.61
CA TRP A 485 22.18 -15.32 3.57
C TRP A 485 22.22 -16.86 3.66
N ASN A 486 21.14 -17.53 3.27
CA ASN A 486 20.99 -18.99 3.42
C ASN A 486 20.95 -19.70 2.07
N ASN A 487 21.76 -19.26 1.11
CA ASN A 487 22.00 -19.94 -0.17
C ASN A 487 20.74 -20.49 -0.86
N ALA A 488 19.61 -19.80 -0.72
CA ALA A 488 18.34 -20.16 -1.34
C ALA A 488 17.94 -19.03 -2.28
N VAL A 489 17.35 -19.37 -3.42
CA VAL A 489 16.85 -18.35 -4.34
C VAL A 489 15.60 -17.71 -3.73
N PRO A 490 15.59 -16.39 -3.50
CA PRO A 490 14.40 -15.72 -3.00
C PRO A 490 13.29 -15.76 -4.03
N ILE A 491 12.11 -16.21 -3.60
CA ILE A 491 10.87 -15.98 -4.31
C ILE A 491 10.17 -14.82 -3.60
N VAL A 492 10.06 -13.69 -4.29
CA VAL A 492 9.53 -12.45 -3.73
C VAL A 492 8.07 -12.27 -4.09
N TYR A 493 7.29 -11.66 -3.18
CA TYR A 493 5.89 -11.33 -3.40
C TYR A 493 5.54 -10.08 -2.60
N GLY A 494 5.38 -8.96 -3.29
CA GLY A 494 5.16 -7.64 -2.69
C GLY A 494 4.88 -6.57 -3.76
N ALA A 495 4.83 -5.32 -3.33
CA ALA A 495 4.58 -4.17 -4.22
C ALA A 495 5.83 -3.31 -4.48
N ALA A 496 6.99 -3.73 -3.98
CA ALA A 496 8.25 -3.06 -4.25
C ALA A 496 8.74 -3.33 -5.67
N ASN A 497 9.47 -2.37 -6.24
CA ASN A 497 10.33 -2.64 -7.38
C ASN A 497 11.59 -3.37 -6.89
N TYR A 498 11.62 -4.70 -7.04
CA TYR A 498 12.69 -5.53 -6.49
C TYR A 498 14.06 -5.31 -7.15
N SER A 499 14.11 -4.77 -8.37
CA SER A 499 15.38 -4.32 -8.98
C SER A 499 16.09 -3.24 -8.16
N ARG A 500 15.40 -2.56 -7.22
CA ARG A 500 16.05 -1.62 -6.29
C ARG A 500 16.79 -2.33 -5.14
N PHE A 501 16.48 -3.60 -4.88
CA PHE A 501 16.88 -4.34 -3.68
C PHE A 501 17.70 -5.60 -3.98
N ILE A 502 17.59 -6.15 -5.18
CA ILE A 502 18.32 -7.34 -5.59
C ILE A 502 18.51 -7.34 -7.10
N ALA A 503 19.68 -7.77 -7.56
CA ALA A 503 20.03 -7.76 -8.97
C ALA A 503 19.13 -8.69 -9.80
N ASP A 504 18.88 -8.30 -11.05
CA ASP A 504 18.12 -9.13 -11.99
C ASP A 504 18.78 -10.50 -12.18
N GLY A 505 17.95 -11.53 -12.29
CA GLY A 505 18.41 -12.93 -12.36
C GLY A 505 18.79 -13.56 -11.03
N ALA A 506 18.72 -12.84 -9.90
CA ALA A 506 19.00 -13.39 -8.56
C ALA A 506 17.75 -13.82 -7.77
N TYR A 507 16.55 -13.63 -8.32
CA TYR A 507 15.28 -13.89 -7.64
C TYR A 507 14.18 -14.30 -8.62
N LEU A 508 13.08 -14.86 -8.09
CA LEU A 508 11.84 -15.09 -8.83
C LEU A 508 10.74 -14.17 -8.29
N ASN A 509 10.03 -13.45 -9.17
CA ASN A 509 8.90 -12.62 -8.77
C ASN A 509 7.58 -13.39 -8.89
N ALA A 510 7.07 -13.86 -7.77
CA ALA A 510 5.82 -14.62 -7.73
C ALA A 510 4.61 -13.81 -8.21
N ARG A 511 4.63 -12.48 -8.03
CA ARG A 511 3.53 -11.61 -8.48
C ARG A 511 3.44 -11.55 -10.00
N ASP A 512 4.59 -11.48 -10.66
CA ASP A 512 4.65 -11.33 -12.12
C ASP A 512 4.39 -12.67 -12.83
N MET A 513 4.85 -13.78 -12.23
CA MET A 513 4.71 -15.12 -12.82
C MET A 513 3.35 -15.77 -12.56
N GLY A 514 2.71 -15.49 -11.42
CA GLY A 514 1.57 -16.31 -10.97
C GLY A 514 2.01 -17.69 -10.45
N ALA A 515 1.07 -18.45 -9.88
CA ALA A 515 1.39 -19.70 -9.17
C ALA A 515 1.81 -20.85 -10.12
N GLU A 516 1.19 -20.96 -11.29
CA GLU A 516 1.42 -22.02 -12.27
C GLU A 516 2.83 -21.92 -12.89
N ASP A 517 3.14 -20.78 -13.52
CA ASP A 517 4.45 -20.55 -14.13
C ASP A 517 5.57 -20.57 -13.09
N LEU A 518 5.31 -20.09 -11.87
CA LEU A 518 6.27 -20.19 -10.77
C LEU A 518 6.55 -21.64 -10.40
N ALA A 519 5.52 -22.49 -10.27
CA ALA A 519 5.70 -23.92 -9.97
C ALA A 519 6.49 -24.63 -11.09
N ALA A 520 6.17 -24.34 -12.35
CA ALA A 520 6.89 -24.88 -13.50
C ALA A 520 8.36 -24.44 -13.51
N LYS A 521 8.64 -23.15 -13.27
CA LYS A 521 10.01 -22.63 -13.20
C LYS A 521 10.78 -23.22 -12.02
N MET A 522 10.16 -23.36 -10.86
CA MET A 522 10.78 -24.01 -9.69
C MET A 522 11.19 -25.45 -10.03
N ASN A 523 10.30 -26.22 -10.67
CA ASN A 523 10.61 -27.58 -11.10
C ASN A 523 11.75 -27.59 -12.13
N GLN A 524 11.70 -26.73 -13.15
CA GLN A 524 12.77 -26.60 -14.14
C GLN A 524 14.13 -26.38 -13.48
N LEU A 525 14.23 -25.42 -12.55
CA LEU A 525 15.49 -25.10 -11.89
C LEU A 525 15.98 -26.23 -10.98
N ILE A 526 15.09 -26.94 -10.30
CA ILE A 526 15.45 -28.12 -9.49
C ILE A 526 16.04 -29.23 -10.37
N GLN A 527 15.55 -29.40 -11.60
CA GLN A 527 16.06 -30.41 -12.53
C GLN A 527 17.35 -29.98 -13.26
N ASN A 528 17.72 -28.70 -13.20
CA ASN A 528 18.88 -28.13 -13.91
C ASN A 528 19.82 -27.40 -12.92
N PRO A 529 20.74 -28.13 -12.25
CA PRO A 529 21.63 -27.56 -11.24
C PRO A 529 22.49 -26.40 -11.73
N ASP A 530 22.95 -26.44 -12.98
CA ASP A 530 23.73 -25.35 -13.57
C ASP A 530 22.88 -24.10 -13.76
N GLU A 531 21.66 -24.21 -14.29
CA GLU A 531 20.73 -23.07 -14.41
C GLU A 531 20.35 -22.50 -13.04
N TYR A 532 20.16 -23.36 -12.03
CA TYR A 532 19.91 -22.92 -10.67
C TYR A 532 21.11 -22.19 -10.05
N ALA A 533 22.33 -22.61 -10.35
CA ALA A 533 23.54 -21.94 -9.88
C ALA A 533 23.69 -20.51 -10.45
N GLU A 534 23.14 -20.24 -11.64
CA GLU A 534 23.15 -18.91 -12.26
C GLU A 534 22.40 -17.84 -11.43
N TYR A 535 21.48 -18.24 -10.56
CA TYR A 535 20.79 -17.32 -9.64
C TYR A 535 21.69 -16.80 -8.49
N PHE A 536 22.91 -17.30 -8.40
CA PHE A 536 23.86 -16.94 -7.35
C PHE A 536 25.08 -16.16 -7.83
N ARG A 537 25.20 -15.83 -9.13
CA ARG A 537 26.34 -15.06 -9.68
C ARG A 537 26.61 -13.76 -8.90
N TRP A 538 25.56 -13.11 -8.43
CA TRP A 538 25.64 -11.89 -7.62
C TRP A 538 26.53 -12.03 -6.37
N LYS A 539 26.72 -13.24 -5.81
CA LYS A 539 27.52 -13.47 -4.59
C LYS A 539 28.99 -13.10 -4.73
N ASN A 540 29.53 -13.06 -5.95
CA ASN A 540 30.90 -12.64 -6.20
C ASN A 540 31.05 -11.11 -6.30
N HIS A 541 29.94 -10.38 -6.43
CA HIS A 541 29.93 -8.95 -6.74
C HIS A 541 29.30 -8.11 -5.64
N TYR A 542 28.35 -8.68 -4.89
CA TYR A 542 27.57 -7.98 -3.90
C TYR A 542 27.43 -8.77 -2.61
N SER A 543 27.32 -8.05 -1.50
CA SER A 543 27.03 -8.59 -0.18
C SER A 543 25.88 -7.83 0.49
N TYR A 544 25.11 -8.54 1.30
CA TYR A 544 23.95 -8.02 2.02
C TYR A 544 24.24 -8.00 3.51
N HIS A 545 23.97 -6.88 4.16
CA HIS A 545 24.25 -6.65 5.58
C HIS A 545 23.02 -6.02 6.25
N ARG A 546 22.91 -6.12 7.57
CA ARG A 546 21.94 -5.34 8.33
C ARG A 546 22.47 -3.91 8.46
N LYS A 547 21.56 -2.94 8.56
CA LYS A 547 21.94 -1.53 8.78
C LYS A 547 22.75 -1.34 10.07
N MET A 548 22.41 -2.07 11.12
CA MET A 548 23.09 -2.02 12.42
C MET A 548 24.49 -2.66 12.44
N ASP A 549 24.93 -3.33 11.37
CA ASP A 549 26.25 -3.98 11.34
C ASP A 549 27.40 -2.96 11.25
N SER A 550 27.11 -1.70 10.91
CA SER A 550 28.06 -0.59 10.89
C SER A 550 27.44 0.67 11.48
N VAL A 551 28.22 1.41 12.28
CA VAL A 551 27.80 2.68 12.90
C VAL A 551 27.44 3.75 11.86
N TYR A 552 28.01 3.68 10.65
CA TYR A 552 27.74 4.61 9.56
C TYR A 552 26.44 4.29 8.82
N THR A 553 25.95 3.04 8.94
CA THR A 553 24.69 2.62 8.34
C THR A 553 23.57 2.44 9.36
N ASP A 554 23.88 2.46 10.66
CA ASP A 554 22.91 2.38 11.74
C ASP A 554 21.94 3.56 11.67
N GLU A 555 20.65 3.25 11.55
CA GLU A 555 19.60 4.24 11.37
C GLU A 555 19.46 5.26 12.52
N TYR A 556 19.84 4.88 13.74
CA TYR A 556 19.73 5.74 14.92
C TYR A 556 20.93 6.67 14.96
N CYS A 557 22.13 6.16 14.65
CA CYS A 557 23.30 7.01 14.45
C CYS A 557 23.08 8.02 13.32
N LEU A 558 22.49 7.59 12.20
CA LEU A 558 22.17 8.49 11.09
C LEU A 558 21.13 9.56 11.51
N PHE A 559 20.11 9.19 12.29
CA PHE A 559 19.12 10.14 12.79
C PHE A 559 19.77 11.26 13.62
N CYS A 560 20.69 10.91 14.53
CA CYS A 560 21.42 11.92 15.31
C CYS A 560 22.42 12.72 14.45
N SER A 561 23.02 12.10 13.44
CA SER A 561 23.93 12.79 12.53
C SER A 561 23.21 13.86 11.71
N ILE A 562 22.02 13.55 11.19
CA ILE A 562 21.17 14.50 10.45
C ILE A 562 20.74 15.67 11.34
N LEU A 563 20.47 15.45 12.64
CA LEU A 563 20.18 16.51 13.60
C LEU A 563 21.34 17.49 13.85
N ASN A 564 22.57 17.06 13.55
CA ASN A 564 23.77 17.88 13.69
C ASN A 564 24.22 18.48 12.34
N ASP A 565 23.53 18.14 11.24
CA ASP A 565 23.82 18.72 9.94
C ASP A 565 23.19 20.11 9.84
N LYS A 566 24.03 21.15 9.77
CA LYS A 566 23.60 22.56 9.73
C LYS A 566 22.87 22.94 8.42
N GLN A 567 22.87 22.06 7.42
CA GLN A 567 22.17 22.27 6.14
C GLN A 567 20.75 21.67 6.10
N LYS A 568 20.36 20.88 7.10
CA LYS A 568 19.04 20.22 7.21
C LYS A 568 18.30 20.65 8.46
#